data_AF-A0A820GX86-F1
#
_entry.id   AF-A0A820GX86-F1
#
_cell.length_a   1.000
_cell.length_b   1.000
_cell.length_c   1.000
_cell.angle_alpha   90.00
_cell.angle_beta   90.00
_cell.angle_gamma   90.00
#
_symmetry.space_group_name_H-M   'P 1'
#
loop_
_entity.id
_entity.type
_entity.pdbx_description
1 polymer ?
#
loop_
_entity_poly.entity_id
_entity_poly.type
_entity_poly.pdbx_seq_one_letter_code
_entity_poly.pdbx_strand_id
1 'polypeptide(L)'
;MDNNNCENLDDILEPFNYLKSLPGKNVRSKLIEAFNYWFQVSEEKFKIIDEIMGMLHNASLLMDDIEDGSELRRGSPVAHFIYGTPLTINAAELVCFLAIQKAYTLDNPDVGRILI
;
A
#
# COMPACT_ATOMS: atom_id res chain seq x y z
N MET A 1 7.56 9.28 33.65
CA MET A 1 8.12 8.46 32.54
C MET A 1 7.01 7.51 32.18
N ASP A 2 6.14 7.96 31.28
CA ASP A 2 4.87 7.32 30.99
C ASP A 2 5.09 6.38 29.80
N ASN A 3 5.26 5.10 30.09
CA ASN A 3 5.51 4.04 29.10
C ASN A 3 4.23 3.57 28.36
N ASN A 4 3.23 4.45 28.18
CA ASN A 4 1.93 4.11 27.57
C ASN A 4 1.61 4.83 26.25
N ASN A 5 2.57 5.50 25.62
CA ASN A 5 2.37 6.16 24.32
C ASN A 5 3.19 5.53 23.19
N CYS A 6 3.26 4.20 23.11
CA CYS A 6 3.44 3.59 21.79
C CYS A 6 2.07 3.63 21.12
N GLU A 7 1.83 4.62 20.26
CA GLU A 7 0.77 4.53 19.24
C GLU A 7 0.84 3.13 18.63
N ASN A 8 -0.26 2.37 18.66
CA ASN A 8 -0.25 1.03 18.10
C ASN A 8 -0.05 1.18 16.59
N LEU A 9 0.80 0.35 15.98
CA LEU A 9 1.03 0.38 14.53
C LEU A 9 -0.30 0.28 13.76
N ASP A 10 -1.26 -0.44 14.33
CA ASP A 10 -2.63 -0.56 13.82
C ASP A 10 -3.32 0.81 13.68
N ASP A 11 -3.14 1.71 14.66
CA ASP A 11 -3.74 3.05 14.65
C ASP A 11 -3.19 3.91 13.51
N ILE A 12 -1.89 3.77 13.20
CA ILE A 12 -1.25 4.48 12.09
C ILE A 12 -1.78 3.96 10.74
N LEU A 13 -2.12 2.67 10.66
CA LEU A 13 -2.56 2.03 9.42
C LEU A 13 -4.07 2.18 9.14
N GLU A 14 -4.85 2.79 10.04
CA GLU A 14 -6.29 3.01 9.86
C GLU A 14 -6.66 3.68 8.52
N PRO A 15 -6.02 4.79 8.07
CA PRO A 15 -6.31 5.38 6.76
C PRO A 15 -6.11 4.42 5.59
N PHE A 16 -5.07 3.58 5.66
CA PHE A 16 -4.77 2.58 4.66
C PHE A 16 -5.77 1.42 4.68
N ASN A 17 -6.11 0.92 5.86
CA ASN A 17 -7.10 -0.13 6.04
C ASN A 17 -8.48 0.31 5.55
N TYR A 18 -8.85 1.56 5.82
CA TYR A 18 -10.05 2.20 5.28
C TYR A 18 -10.06 2.16 3.75
N LEU A 19 -9.02 2.68 3.09
CA LEU A 19 -8.95 2.69 1.62
C LEU A 19 -8.97 1.27 1.03
N LYS A 20 -8.28 0.32 1.66
CA LYS A 20 -8.24 -1.09 1.26
C LYS A 20 -9.61 -1.75 1.36
N SER A 21 -10.46 -1.33 2.31
CA SER A 21 -11.81 -1.85 2.46
C SER A 21 -12.78 -1.39 1.36
N LEU A 22 -12.47 -0.29 0.66
CA LEU A 22 -13.32 0.23 -0.42
C LEU A 22 -13.25 -0.68 -1.66
N PRO A 23 -14.36 -0.93 -2.37
CA PRO A 23 -14.40 -1.85 -3.50
C PRO A 23 -13.51 -1.39 -4.65
N GLY A 24 -12.47 -2.18 -4.95
CA GLY A 24 -11.52 -1.96 -6.05
C GLY A 24 -11.83 -2.81 -7.28
N LYS A 25 -11.27 -2.43 -8.43
CA LYS A 25 -11.40 -3.20 -9.69
C LYS A 25 -10.39 -4.34 -9.83
N ASN A 26 -9.41 -4.45 -8.91
CA ASN A 26 -8.32 -5.44 -8.90
C ASN A 26 -7.63 -5.65 -10.26
N VAL A 27 -7.51 -4.58 -11.05
CA VAL A 27 -6.92 -4.62 -12.41
C VAL A 27 -5.45 -5.04 -12.35
N ARG A 28 -4.69 -4.57 -11.35
CA ARG A 28 -3.26 -4.88 -11.20
C ARG A 28 -3.01 -6.36 -10.97
N SER A 29 -3.72 -6.98 -10.04
CA SER A 29 -3.56 -8.43 -9.77
C SER A 29 -3.85 -9.26 -11.03
N LYS A 30 -4.89 -8.90 -11.79
CA LYS A 30 -5.18 -9.55 -13.09
C LYS A 30 -4.09 -9.32 -14.13
N LEU A 31 -3.48 -8.14 -14.15
CA LEU A 31 -2.38 -7.83 -15.06
C LEU A 31 -1.13 -8.65 -14.69
N ILE A 32 -0.77 -8.71 -13.42
CA ILE A 32 0.35 -9.53 -12.91
C ILE A 32 0.10 -11.00 -13.22
N GLU A 33 -1.13 -11.50 -13.00
CA GLU A 33 -1.55 -12.86 -13.37
C GLU A 33 -1.40 -13.13 -14.86
N ALA A 34 -1.84 -12.20 -15.72
CA ALA A 34 -1.70 -12.32 -17.17
C ALA A 34 -0.24 -12.37 -17.60
N PHE A 35 0.63 -11.54 -17.01
CA PHE A 35 2.07 -11.59 -17.31
C PHE A 35 2.73 -12.87 -16.79
N ASN A 36 2.22 -13.44 -15.69
CA ASN A 36 2.77 -14.67 -15.13
C ASN A 36 2.59 -15.88 -16.06
N TYR A 37 1.68 -15.80 -17.05
CA TYR A 37 1.60 -16.78 -18.14
C TYR A 37 2.94 -16.98 -18.85
N TRP A 38 3.69 -15.89 -19.07
CA TRP A 38 5.01 -15.95 -19.73
C TRP A 38 6.15 -16.13 -18.73
N PHE A 39 6.11 -15.45 -17.58
CA PHE A 39 7.24 -15.45 -16.64
C PHE A 39 7.30 -16.69 -15.75
N GLN A 40 6.19 -17.40 -15.55
CA GLN A 40 6.11 -18.65 -14.79
C GLN A 40 6.78 -18.55 -13.42
N VAL A 41 6.54 -17.45 -12.72
CA VAL A 41 7.03 -17.21 -11.36
C VAL A 41 6.32 -18.15 -10.39
N SER A 42 7.03 -18.62 -9.36
CA SER A 42 6.44 -19.47 -8.31
C SER A 42 5.27 -18.77 -7.63
N GLU A 43 4.26 -19.54 -7.21
CA GLU A 43 3.06 -19.01 -6.55
C GLU A 43 3.39 -18.18 -5.30
N GLU A 44 4.43 -18.59 -4.55
CA GLU A 44 4.94 -17.87 -3.39
C GLU A 44 5.44 -16.47 -3.77
N LYS A 45 6.34 -16.38 -4.77
CA LYS A 45 6.88 -15.10 -5.24
C LYS A 45 5.81 -14.24 -5.88
N PHE A 46 4.88 -14.86 -6.61
CA PHE A 46 3.73 -14.17 -7.18
C PHE A 46 2.88 -13.46 -6.11
N LYS A 47 2.53 -14.17 -5.03
CA LYS A 47 1.76 -13.60 -3.92
C LYS A 47 2.48 -12.42 -3.27
N ILE A 48 3.78 -12.54 -3.05
CA ILE A 48 4.61 -11.46 -2.49
C ILE A 48 4.59 -10.23 -3.43
N ILE A 49 4.78 -10.43 -4.74
CA ILE A 49 4.75 -9.35 -5.73
C ILE A 49 3.38 -8.67 -5.79
N ASP A 50 2.29 -9.45 -5.85
CA ASP A 50 0.93 -8.92 -5.90
C ASP A 50 0.60 -8.09 -4.64
N GLU A 51 1.03 -8.56 -3.47
CA GLU A 51 0.85 -7.84 -2.22
C GLU A 51 1.63 -6.51 -2.19
N ILE A 52 2.92 -6.51 -2.60
CA ILE A 52 3.74 -5.30 -2.70
C ILE A 52 3.09 -4.29 -3.64
N MET A 53 2.62 -4.74 -4.81
CA MET A 53 1.93 -3.87 -5.77
C MET A 53 0.62 -3.32 -5.23
N GLY A 54 -0.11 -4.10 -4.44
CA GLY A 54 -1.30 -3.65 -3.72
C GLY A 54 -1.00 -2.61 -2.65
N MET A 55 0.07 -2.80 -1.88
CA MET A 55 0.53 -1.86 -0.85
C MET A 55 0.92 -0.53 -1.47
N LEU A 56 1.88 -0.53 -2.40
CA LEU A 56 2.40 0.68 -3.04
C LEU A 56 1.30 1.47 -3.76
N HIS A 57 0.39 0.79 -4.46
CA HIS A 57 -0.69 1.48 -5.14
C HIS A 57 -1.68 2.15 -4.18
N ASN A 58 -2.08 1.48 -3.10
CA ASN A 58 -3.03 2.10 -2.17
C ASN A 58 -2.33 3.21 -1.36
N ALA A 59 -1.04 3.05 -1.03
CA ALA A 59 -0.25 4.13 -0.43
C ALA A 59 -0.17 5.35 -1.36
N SER A 60 0.11 5.16 -2.66
CA SER A 60 0.13 6.26 -3.62
C SER A 60 -1.22 6.97 -3.68
N LEU A 61 -2.34 6.23 -3.74
CA LEU A 61 -3.68 6.84 -3.75
C LEU A 61 -3.98 7.70 -2.53
N LEU A 62 -3.49 7.34 -1.35
CA LEU A 62 -3.67 8.17 -0.14
C LEU A 62 -2.97 9.51 -0.30
N MET A 63 -1.75 9.52 -0.85
CA MET A 63 -1.00 10.74 -1.14
C MET A 63 -1.63 11.51 -2.31
N ASP A 64 -1.94 10.85 -3.42
CA ASP A 64 -2.57 11.44 -4.60
C ASP A 64 -3.86 12.18 -4.21
N ASP A 65 -4.74 11.56 -3.41
CA ASP A 65 -5.99 12.18 -2.97
C ASP A 65 -5.72 13.48 -2.16
N ILE A 66 -4.64 13.55 -1.39
CA ILE A 66 -4.24 14.76 -0.65
C ILE A 66 -3.65 15.82 -1.59
N GLU A 67 -2.70 15.43 -2.44
CA GLU A 67 -1.99 16.32 -3.35
C GLU A 67 -2.93 16.97 -4.37
N ASP A 68 -3.93 16.22 -4.84
CA ASP A 68 -4.95 16.70 -5.77
C ASP A 68 -6.11 17.45 -5.09
N GLY A 69 -6.17 17.46 -3.75
CA GLY A 69 -7.31 18.01 -3.00
C GLY A 69 -8.62 17.28 -3.31
N SER A 70 -8.54 15.97 -3.55
CA SER A 70 -9.70 15.15 -3.88
C SER A 70 -10.67 15.03 -2.69
N GLU A 71 -11.97 15.07 -2.95
CA GLU A 71 -12.98 14.88 -1.91
C GLU A 71 -13.47 13.43 -1.81
N LEU A 72 -13.44 12.70 -2.93
CA LEU A 72 -14.00 11.34 -3.05
C LEU A 72 -13.03 10.35 -3.70
N ARG A 73 -13.02 9.13 -3.17
CA ARG A 73 -12.38 7.95 -3.74
C ARG A 73 -13.37 6.80 -3.81
N ARG A 74 -13.56 6.21 -5.00
CA ARG A 74 -14.47 5.06 -5.22
C ARG A 74 -15.91 5.33 -4.73
N GLY A 75 -16.35 6.59 -4.77
CA GLY A 75 -17.68 7.01 -4.32
C GLY A 75 -17.81 7.26 -2.81
N SER A 76 -16.72 7.09 -2.04
CA SER A 76 -16.67 7.35 -0.60
C SER A 76 -15.75 8.54 -0.29
N PRO A 77 -15.88 9.20 0.88
CA PRO A 77 -14.93 10.24 1.30
C PRO A 77 -13.49 9.73 1.30
N VAL A 78 -12.55 10.59 0.91
CA VAL A 78 -11.12 10.30 1.00
C VAL A 78 -10.66 10.11 2.44
N ALA A 79 -9.62 9.31 2.65
CA ALA A 79 -9.14 8.97 4.00
C ALA A 79 -8.73 10.21 4.81
N HIS A 80 -8.11 11.21 4.17
CA HIS A 80 -7.65 12.42 4.85
C HIS A 80 -8.79 13.35 5.33
N PHE A 81 -10.03 13.16 4.84
CA PHE A 81 -11.21 13.83 5.39
C PHE A 81 -11.75 13.14 6.65
N ILE A 82 -11.46 11.84 6.83
CA ILE A 82 -11.93 11.03 7.97
C ILE A 82 -10.90 11.05 9.10
N TYR A 83 -9.64 10.80 8.75
CA TYR A 83 -8.54 10.59 9.70
C TYR A 83 -7.59 11.79 9.81
N GLY A 84 -7.78 12.80 8.95
CA GLY A 84 -6.91 13.97 8.86
C GLY A 84 -5.69 13.73 7.97
N THR A 85 -5.22 14.81 7.36
CA THR A 85 -4.03 14.84 6.50
C THR A 85 -2.77 14.30 7.18
N PRO A 86 -2.41 14.69 8.42
CA PRO A 86 -1.15 14.25 9.03
C PRO A 86 -1.08 12.73 9.20
N LEU A 87 -2.16 12.11 9.72
CA LEU A 87 -2.22 10.66 9.93
C LEU A 87 -2.23 9.91 8.59
N THR A 88 -2.95 10.43 7.59
CA THR A 88 -3.02 9.80 6.26
C THR A 88 -1.66 9.82 5.54
N ILE A 89 -0.89 10.91 5.67
CA ILE A 89 0.50 10.99 5.17
C ILE A 89 1.37 9.95 5.86
N ASN A 90 1.34 9.89 7.20
CA ASN A 90 2.13 8.93 7.97
C ASN A 90 1.78 7.47 7.60
N ALA A 91 0.49 7.18 7.43
CA ALA A 91 0.01 5.86 7.00
C ALA A 91 0.54 5.48 5.62
N ALA A 92 0.47 6.39 4.65
CA ALA A 92 0.94 6.15 3.29
C ALA A 92 2.44 5.87 3.25
N GLU A 93 3.23 6.72 3.91
CA GLU A 93 4.69 6.59 3.94
C GLU A 93 5.14 5.32 4.67
N LEU A 94 4.52 5.00 5.81
CA LEU A 94 4.76 3.76 6.53
C LEU A 94 4.51 2.53 5.65
N VAL A 95 3.40 2.51 4.90
CA VAL A 95 3.09 1.40 3.99
C VAL A 95 4.10 1.29 2.85
N CYS A 96 4.61 2.41 2.32
CA CYS A 96 5.70 2.40 1.35
C CYS A 96 6.94 1.69 1.93
N PHE A 97 7.36 2.02 3.15
CA PHE A 97 8.48 1.34 3.80
C PHE A 97 8.21 -0.15 4.07
N LEU A 98 7.00 -0.51 4.52
CA LEU A 98 6.61 -1.90 4.72
C LEU A 98 6.62 -2.68 3.39
N ALA A 99 6.22 -2.05 2.28
CA ALA A 99 6.25 -2.66 0.96
C ALA A 99 7.70 -2.90 0.49
N ILE A 100 8.60 -1.94 0.74
CA ILE A 100 10.04 -2.09 0.47
C ILE A 100 10.62 -3.23 1.32
N GLN A 101 10.32 -3.26 2.63
CA GLN A 101 10.76 -4.33 3.53
C GLN A 101 10.29 -5.70 3.04
N LYS A 102 9.02 -5.81 2.62
CA LYS A 102 8.44 -7.03 2.05
C LYS A 102 9.10 -7.41 0.73
N ALA A 103 9.49 -6.45 -0.11
CA ALA A 103 10.19 -6.75 -1.35
C ALA A 103 11.56 -7.42 -1.11
N TYR A 104 12.29 -7.01 -0.07
CA TYR A 104 13.55 -7.65 0.28
C TYR A 104 13.42 -9.12 0.68
N THR A 105 12.20 -9.62 0.98
CA THR A 105 11.97 -11.06 1.22
C THR A 105 11.95 -11.90 -0.06
N LEU A 106 12.01 -11.30 -1.26
CA LEU A 106 12.10 -12.01 -2.53
C LEU A 106 13.49 -12.64 -2.78
N ASP A 107 14.47 -12.34 -1.91
CA ASP A 107 15.87 -12.84 -1.96
C ASP A 107 16.50 -12.69 -3.36
N ASN A 108 16.31 -11.51 -3.95
CA ASN A 108 16.88 -11.16 -5.24
C ASN A 108 17.68 -9.84 -5.11
N PRO A 109 18.99 -9.85 -5.43
CA PRO A 109 19.85 -8.68 -5.26
C PRO A 109 19.44 -7.47 -6.10
N ASP A 110 18.68 -7.68 -7.18
CA ASP A 110 18.19 -6.60 -8.05
C ASP A 110 16.94 -5.89 -7.51
N VAL A 111 16.29 -6.40 -6.46
CA VAL A 111 15.04 -5.82 -5.92
C VAL A 111 15.22 -4.36 -5.53
N GLY A 112 16.32 -4.05 -4.82
CA GLY A 112 16.61 -2.67 -4.42
C GLY A 112 16.74 -1.73 -5.61
N ARG A 113 17.36 -2.17 -6.71
CA ARG A 113 17.53 -1.38 -7.94
C ARG A 113 16.21 -1.19 -8.71
N ILE A 114 15.28 -2.12 -8.59
CA ILE A 114 13.99 -2.04 -9.31
C ILE A 114 13.02 -1.10 -8.58
N LEU A 115 13.09 -1.03 -7.24
CA LEU A 115 12.17 -0.25 -6.42
C LEU A 115 12.66 1.15 -6.03
N ILE A 116 13.97 1.39 -6.08
CA ILE A 116 14.64 2.65 -5.68
C ILE A 116 15.44 3.17 -6.87
#